data_AF-A0A077Q3N2-F1
#
_entry.id   AF-A0A077Q3N2-F1
#
_cell.length_a   1.000
_cell.length_b   1.000
_cell.length_c   1.000
_cell.angle_alpha   90.00
_cell.angle_beta   90.00
_cell.angle_gamma   90.00
#
_symmetry.space_group_name_H-M   'P 1'
#
loop_
_entity.id
_entity.type
_entity.pdbx_description
1 polymer ?
#
loop_
_entity_poly.entity_id
_entity_poly.type
_entity_poly.pdbx_seq_one_letter_code
_entity_poly.pdbx_strand_id
1 'polypeptide(L)'
;MKSKYVPEAGDIVWLDFDPQAGHEQAGHRPALVLSPAIYNGRIGLMLCCPMTTKIKGYPFEVKVEGEGDSAVLADQVKSLDWRERNATIKGKVSASVLSEVKAKAKALIG
;
A
#
# COMPACT_ATOMS: atom_id res chain seq x y z
N MET A 1 -11.88 18.21 18.00
CA MET A 1 -11.82 17.92 16.55
C MET A 1 -11.05 16.63 16.37
N LYS A 2 -11.63 15.56 15.80
CA LYS A 2 -10.83 14.40 15.39
C LYS A 2 -9.86 14.88 14.32
N SER A 3 -8.54 14.77 14.53
CA SER A 3 -7.58 15.09 13.48
C SER A 3 -7.91 14.21 12.28
N LYS A 4 -8.12 14.81 11.12
CA LYS A 4 -8.42 14.08 9.89
C LYS A 4 -7.19 13.21 9.59
N TYR A 5 -7.34 11.89 9.67
CA TYR A 5 -6.26 10.94 9.39
C TYR A 5 -5.66 11.25 8.01
N VAL A 6 -4.33 11.24 7.93
CA VAL A 6 -3.57 11.32 6.68
C VAL A 6 -2.65 10.10 6.64
N PRO A 7 -2.70 9.26 5.61
CA PRO A 7 -1.84 8.08 5.52
C PRO A 7 -0.36 8.44 5.52
N GLU A 8 0.46 7.74 6.30
CA GLU A 8 1.91 7.86 6.35
C GLU A 8 2.58 6.63 5.74
N ALA A 9 3.80 6.78 5.22
CA ALA A 9 4.59 5.68 4.73
C ALA A 9 4.77 4.61 5.83
N GLY A 10 4.50 3.36 5.48
CA GLY A 10 4.48 2.23 6.41
C GLY A 10 3.09 1.87 6.94
N ASP A 11 2.10 2.76 6.79
CA ASP A 11 0.74 2.43 7.19
C ASP A 11 0.13 1.39 6.24
N ILE A 12 -0.62 0.46 6.81
CA ILE A 12 -1.52 -0.43 6.07
C ILE A 12 -2.91 0.21 6.11
N VAL A 13 -3.45 0.47 4.93
CA VAL A 13 -4.78 1.06 4.75
C VAL A 13 -5.70 0.14 3.99
N TRP A 14 -6.99 0.21 4.31
CA TRP A 14 -8.07 -0.40 3.53
C TRP A 14 -8.73 0.66 2.67
N LEU A 15 -8.83 0.37 1.38
CA LEU A 15 -9.53 1.19 0.40
C LEU A 15 -10.02 0.34 -0.77
N ASP A 16 -10.92 0.92 -1.55
CA ASP A 16 -11.39 0.35 -2.80
C ASP A 16 -10.33 0.54 -3.90
N PHE A 17 -10.08 -0.48 -4.71
CA PHE A 17 -9.22 -0.44 -5.88
C PHE A 17 -9.99 -0.39 -7.21
N ASP A 18 -11.32 -0.45 -7.19
CA ASP A 18 -12.14 -0.40 -8.40
C ASP A 18 -12.34 1.05 -8.91
N PRO A 19 -12.64 1.25 -10.20
CA PRO A 19 -12.59 0.26 -11.28
C PRO A 19 -11.14 -0.10 -11.63
N GLN A 20 -10.97 -1.23 -12.31
CA GLN A 20 -9.66 -1.71 -12.75
C GLN A 20 -9.69 -2.37 -14.13
N ALA A 21 -8.52 -2.54 -14.74
CA ALA A 21 -8.37 -3.27 -16.01
C ALA A 21 -7.40 -4.46 -15.88
N GLY A 22 -7.72 -5.59 -16.49
CA GLY A 22 -6.81 -6.73 -16.64
C GLY A 22 -6.29 -7.30 -15.32
N HIS A 23 -4.96 -7.35 -15.17
CA HIS A 23 -4.26 -7.97 -14.03
C HIS A 23 -4.10 -7.06 -12.81
N GLU A 24 -4.73 -5.91 -12.81
CA GLU A 24 -4.75 -5.03 -11.65
C GLU A 24 -5.42 -5.71 -10.44
N GLN A 25 -5.07 -5.26 -9.23
CA GLN A 25 -5.74 -5.68 -8.00
C GLN A 25 -7.05 -4.93 -7.80
N ALA A 26 -8.11 -5.70 -7.57
CA ALA A 26 -9.51 -5.22 -7.54
C ALA A 26 -10.08 -5.20 -6.14
N GLY A 27 -11.23 -4.53 -6.02
CA GLY A 27 -12.09 -4.58 -4.84
C GLY A 27 -11.50 -3.90 -3.62
N HIS A 28 -12.22 -4.06 -2.50
CA HIS A 28 -11.82 -3.49 -1.23
C HIS A 28 -10.73 -4.34 -0.57
N ARG A 29 -9.52 -3.80 -0.44
CA ARG A 29 -8.37 -4.58 0.03
C ARG A 29 -7.30 -3.75 0.74
N PRO A 30 -6.42 -4.40 1.52
CA PRO A 30 -5.29 -3.73 2.13
C PRO A 30 -4.24 -3.26 1.11
N ALA A 31 -3.64 -2.12 1.42
CA ALA A 31 -2.51 -1.55 0.69
C ALA A 31 -1.48 -0.99 1.69
N LEU A 32 -0.20 -1.17 1.38
CA LEU A 32 0.89 -0.53 2.08
C LEU A 32 1.19 0.83 1.47
N VAL A 33 1.15 1.89 2.29
CA VAL A 33 1.49 3.25 1.88
C VAL A 33 3.02 3.42 1.77
N LEU A 34 3.49 3.97 0.65
CA LEU A 34 4.92 4.19 0.38
C LEU A 34 5.35 5.66 0.51
N SER A 35 4.44 6.57 0.18
CA SER A 35 4.66 8.02 0.13
C SER A 35 4.42 8.68 1.49
N PRO A 36 5.16 9.75 1.82
CA PRO A 36 5.10 10.36 3.15
C PRO A 36 3.82 11.18 3.37
N ALA A 37 3.35 11.31 4.61
CA ALA A 37 2.10 12.00 4.92
C ALA A 37 2.10 13.48 4.48
N ILE A 38 3.26 14.13 4.43
CA ILE A 38 3.38 15.52 3.93
C ILE A 38 2.97 15.65 2.45
N TYR A 39 3.30 14.65 1.63
CA TYR A 39 2.87 14.58 0.23
C TYR A 39 1.39 14.22 0.16
N ASN A 40 1.00 13.16 0.88
CA ASN A 40 -0.37 12.62 0.86
C ASN A 40 -1.42 13.65 1.32
N GLY A 41 -1.11 14.38 2.38
CA GLY A 41 -1.96 15.40 2.98
C GLY A 41 -2.08 16.65 2.11
N ARG A 42 -1.06 16.98 1.31
CA ARG A 42 -1.12 18.15 0.42
C ARG A 42 -1.93 17.86 -0.83
N ILE A 43 -1.74 16.70 -1.45
CA ILE A 43 -2.28 16.39 -2.79
C ILE A 43 -3.60 15.60 -2.72
N GLY A 44 -3.83 14.82 -1.66
CA GLY A 44 -4.99 13.89 -1.59
C GLY A 44 -4.73 12.55 -2.31
N LEU A 45 -3.62 12.43 -3.03
CA LEU A 45 -3.13 11.17 -3.59
C LEU A 45 -2.11 10.52 -2.66
N MET A 46 -2.04 9.18 -2.67
CA MET A 46 -0.95 8.42 -2.06
C MET A 46 -0.40 7.40 -3.05
N LEU A 47 0.92 7.21 -3.01
CA LEU A 47 1.58 6.04 -3.59
C LEU A 47 1.50 4.89 -2.60
N CYS A 48 1.01 3.74 -3.06
CA CYS A 48 0.87 2.52 -2.28
C CYS A 48 1.06 1.25 -3.14
N CYS A 49 1.32 0.12 -2.50
CA CYS A 49 1.27 -1.21 -3.13
C CYS A 49 0.14 -2.04 -2.51
N PRO A 50 -0.65 -2.78 -3.30
CA PRO A 50 -1.67 -3.68 -2.78
C PRO A 50 -1.05 -4.86 -2.04
N MET A 51 -1.84 -5.45 -1.14
CA MET A 51 -1.47 -6.64 -0.39
C MET A 51 -2.34 -7.85 -0.80
N THR A 52 -1.77 -9.04 -0.64
CA THR A 52 -2.41 -10.33 -0.93
C THR A 52 -2.17 -11.33 0.19
N THR A 53 -3.13 -12.20 0.45
CA THR A 53 -2.97 -13.40 1.29
C THR A 53 -2.55 -14.62 0.48
N LYS A 54 -2.63 -14.55 -0.86
CA LYS A 54 -2.20 -15.61 -1.78
C LYS A 54 -0.72 -15.42 -2.12
N ILE A 55 0.16 -15.88 -1.24
CA ILE A 55 1.62 -15.79 -1.38
C ILE A 55 2.11 -16.90 -2.32
N LYS A 56 2.85 -16.55 -3.37
CA LYS A 56 3.34 -17.50 -4.39
C LYS A 56 4.86 -17.61 -4.44
N GLY A 57 5.58 -16.79 -3.68
CA GLY A 57 7.04 -16.75 -3.68
C GLY A 57 7.64 -16.05 -4.90
N TYR A 58 6.88 -15.19 -5.58
CA TYR A 58 7.40 -14.38 -6.68
C TYR A 58 8.36 -13.29 -6.15
N PRO A 59 9.44 -12.89 -6.86
CA PRO A 59 10.51 -12.04 -6.30
C PRO A 59 10.06 -10.68 -5.75
N PHE A 60 8.98 -10.11 -6.28
CA PHE A 60 8.44 -8.82 -5.82
C PHE A 60 7.46 -8.92 -4.65
N GLU A 61 7.13 -10.12 -4.19
CA GLU A 61 6.41 -10.30 -2.92
C GLU A 61 7.34 -9.94 -1.75
N VAL A 62 6.88 -9.08 -0.86
CA VAL A 62 7.53 -8.83 0.44
C VAL A 62 6.59 -9.33 1.52
N LYS A 63 7.03 -10.34 2.28
CA LYS A 63 6.21 -10.94 3.33
C LYS A 63 6.00 -9.96 4.48
N VAL A 64 4.78 -9.96 5.00
CA VAL A 64 4.39 -9.21 6.20
C VAL A 64 3.80 -10.22 7.18
N GLU A 65 4.50 -10.41 8.29
CA GLU A 65 4.08 -11.27 9.39
C GLU A 65 3.04 -10.54 10.25
N GLY A 66 2.00 -11.24 10.69
CA GLY A 66 0.89 -10.67 11.47
C GLY A 66 -0.22 -11.68 11.76
N GLU A 67 -1.43 -11.19 12.07
CA GLU A 67 -2.63 -12.04 12.15
C GLU A 67 -3.03 -12.52 10.74
N GLY A 68 -2.32 -13.54 10.27
CA GLY A 68 -2.43 -14.08 8.91
C GLY A 68 -1.28 -13.62 8.02
N ASP A 69 -0.61 -14.60 7.40
CA ASP A 69 0.47 -14.33 6.47
C ASP A 69 -0.05 -13.55 5.26
N SER A 70 0.64 -12.48 4.92
CA SER A 70 0.36 -11.68 3.72
C SER A 70 1.65 -11.25 3.04
N ALA A 71 1.51 -10.76 1.81
CA ALA A 71 2.60 -10.15 1.08
C ALA A 71 2.16 -8.84 0.43
N VAL A 72 3.06 -7.87 0.43
CA VAL A 72 2.96 -6.67 -0.40
C VAL A 72 3.46 -7.01 -1.80
N LEU A 73 2.71 -6.60 -2.83
CA LEU A 73 3.10 -6.75 -4.24
C LEU A 73 3.88 -5.50 -4.67
N ALA A 74 5.21 -5.53 -4.48
CA ALA A 74 6.05 -4.34 -4.62
C ALA A 74 6.15 -3.80 -6.07
N ASP A 75 5.86 -4.64 -7.05
CA ASP A 75 5.77 -4.32 -8.48
C ASP A 75 4.46 -3.64 -8.89
N GLN A 76 3.46 -3.64 -8.02
CA GLN A 76 2.11 -3.13 -8.32
C GLN A 76 1.85 -1.77 -7.68
N VAL A 77 2.81 -0.85 -7.79
CA VAL A 77 2.67 0.52 -7.28
C VAL A 77 1.48 1.21 -7.95
N LYS A 78 0.59 1.80 -7.15
CA LYS A 78 -0.52 2.63 -7.62
C LYS A 78 -0.49 4.00 -6.94
N SER A 79 -0.92 5.03 -7.69
CA SER A 79 -1.27 6.34 -7.15
C SER A 79 -2.79 6.42 -7.01
N LEU A 80 -3.30 6.48 -5.78
CA LEU A 80 -4.73 6.45 -5.49
C LEU A 80 -5.16 7.67 -4.68
N ASP A 81 -6.34 8.19 -4.98
CA ASP A 81 -6.98 9.22 -4.17
C ASP A 81 -7.50 8.59 -2.87
N TRP A 82 -6.77 8.82 -1.78
CA TRP A 82 -7.08 8.20 -0.50
C TRP A 82 -8.28 8.87 0.19
N ARG A 83 -8.62 10.11 -0.19
CA ARG A 83 -9.74 10.86 0.38
C ARG A 83 -11.05 10.38 -0.22
N GLU A 84 -11.13 10.37 -1.54
CA GLU A 84 -12.33 9.92 -2.26
C GLU A 84 -12.57 8.42 -2.05
N ARG A 85 -11.50 7.63 -1.93
CA ARG A 85 -11.58 6.19 -1.64
C ARG A 85 -11.72 5.87 -0.14
N ASN A 86 -11.89 6.89 0.71
CA ASN A 86 -12.12 6.78 2.15
C ASN A 86 -11.15 5.82 2.86
N ALA A 87 -9.84 5.99 2.61
CA ALA A 87 -8.82 5.11 3.15
C ALA A 87 -8.86 5.05 4.69
N THR A 88 -8.87 3.84 5.24
CA THR A 88 -8.90 3.60 6.69
C THR A 88 -7.64 2.89 7.16
N ILE A 89 -6.98 3.39 8.21
CA ILE A 89 -5.82 2.71 8.79
C ILE A 89 -6.23 1.39 9.44
N LYS A 90 -5.44 0.34 9.22
CA LYS A 90 -5.62 -0.99 9.80
C LYS A 90 -4.41 -1.49 10.58
N GLY A 91 -3.23 -0.96 10.27
CA GLY A 91 -2.01 -1.36 10.94
C GLY A 91 -0.81 -0.63 10.38
N LYS A 92 0.38 -1.09 10.75
CA LYS A 92 1.65 -0.52 10.30
C LYS A 92 2.67 -1.63 10.17
N VAL A 93 3.49 -1.57 9.12
CA VAL A 93 4.63 -2.49 8.96
C VAL A 93 5.86 -1.97 9.68
N SER A 94 6.83 -2.86 9.91
CA SER A 94 8.15 -2.47 10.39
C SER A 94 8.91 -1.63 9.36
N ALA A 95 9.91 -0.88 9.82
CA ALA A 95 10.77 -0.10 8.94
C ALA A 95 11.54 -0.98 7.94
N SER A 96 11.91 -2.21 8.32
CA SER A 96 12.61 -3.15 7.44
C SER A 96 11.72 -3.59 6.28
N VAL A 97 10.46 -3.96 6.54
CA VAL A 97 9.48 -4.31 5.50
C VAL A 97 9.26 -3.14 4.55
N LEU A 98 9.03 -1.93 5.08
CA LEU A 98 8.83 -0.74 4.25
C LEU A 98 10.05 -0.46 3.37
N SER A 99 11.26 -0.61 3.92
CA SER A 99 12.51 -0.42 3.18
C SER A 99 12.66 -1.46 2.07
N GLU A 100 12.34 -2.73 2.33
CA GLU A 100 12.40 -3.80 1.32
C GLU A 100 11.41 -3.54 0.18
N VAL A 101 10.16 -3.19 0.48
CA VAL A 101 9.15 -2.86 -0.53
C VAL A 101 9.62 -1.69 -1.40
N LYS A 102 10.13 -0.61 -0.78
CA LYS A 102 10.66 0.55 -1.51
C LYS A 102 11.85 0.17 -2.39
N ALA A 103 12.75 -0.67 -1.92
CA ALA A 103 13.89 -1.14 -2.69
C ALA A 103 13.45 -1.95 -3.92
N LYS A 104 12.49 -2.88 -3.76
CA LYS A 104 11.95 -3.65 -4.88
C LYS A 104 11.19 -2.78 -5.87
N ALA A 105 10.31 -1.88 -5.41
CA ALA A 105 9.60 -0.95 -6.27
C ALA A 105 10.57 -0.05 -7.07
N LYS A 106 11.64 0.44 -6.41
CA LYS A 106 12.68 1.24 -7.05
C LYS A 106 13.38 0.50 -8.20
N ALA A 107 13.59 -0.81 -8.07
CA ALA A 107 14.22 -1.61 -9.12
C ALA A 107 13.50 -1.58 -10.48
N LEU A 108 12.22 -1.15 -10.52
CA LEU A 108 11.45 -1.00 -11.76
C LEU A 108 11.47 0.41 -12.36
N ILE A 109 11.91 1.43 -11.61
CA ILE A 109 11.80 2.85 -12.00
C ILE A 109 13.13 3.62 -11.99
N GLY A 110 14.26 2.94 -11.70
CA GLY A 110 15.61 3.54 -11.69
C GLY A 110 15.99 4.21 -10.37
#